data_AF-A0A9J7L8G4-F1
#
_entry.id   AF-A0A9J7L8G4-F1
#
_cell.length_a   1.000
_cell.length_b   1.000
_cell.length_c   1.000
_cell.angle_alpha   90.00
_cell.angle_beta   90.00
_cell.angle_gamma   90.00
#
_symmetry.space_group_name_H-M   'P 1'
#
loop_
_entity.id
_entity.type
_entity.pdbx_description
1 polymer ?
#
loop_
_entity_poly.entity_id
_entity_poly.type
_entity_poly.pdbx_seq_one_letter_code
_entity_poly.pdbx_strand_id
1 'polypeptide(L)'
;MMFDILKFITILALVMFAFSCGFHRLYRFYGSVHGYMCDTYGESSLKIVSCARPHGYATLLATAESLFWALFGMGDLNMLELTPRASPEGVLHIMGKPVFTETLGKIMFVMYHVIAVLVLLNLLIAIMSASYQITEDNKEVEWTYRRLQDVMFHRRVGLTLPPPYNLLVLVKDVTGWAWRRASPWQRRRDVGSHGNEEEEARIAKTSEETYKMVVERLAKRYILRRERATNGTG
;
A
#
# COMPACT_ATOMS: atom_id res chain seq x y z
N MET A 1 11.81 0.98 -1.45
CA MET A 1 10.96 2.17 -1.26
C MET A 1 9.56 1.84 -0.72
N MET A 2 8.61 1.26 -1.47
CA MET A 2 7.23 1.05 -0.94
C MET A 2 7.17 0.23 0.37
N PHE A 3 7.98 -0.81 0.47
CA PHE A 3 8.05 -1.60 1.71
C PHE A 3 8.62 -0.81 2.90
N ASP A 4 9.57 0.08 2.65
CA ASP A 4 10.16 0.95 3.66
C ASP A 4 9.15 2.00 4.13
N ILE A 5 8.34 2.54 3.20
CA ILE A 5 7.21 3.42 3.50
C ILE A 5 6.20 2.72 4.39
N LEU A 6 5.81 1.48 4.05
CA LEU A 6 4.84 0.72 4.83
C LEU A 6 5.33 0.47 6.26
N LYS A 7 6.60 0.11 6.43
CA LYS A 7 7.23 -0.03 7.77
C LYS A 7 7.23 1.28 8.55
N PHE A 8 7.40 2.41 7.89
CA PHE A 8 7.32 3.71 8.55
C PHE A 8 5.88 4.04 8.96
N ILE A 9 4.92 3.81 8.06
CA ILE A 9 3.49 4.05 8.32
C ILE A 9 3.01 3.23 9.51
N THR A 10 3.49 2.00 9.70
CA THR A 10 3.12 1.19 10.88
C THR A 10 3.63 1.80 12.19
N ILE A 11 4.83 2.37 12.21
CA ILE A 11 5.36 3.08 13.39
C ILE A 11 4.53 4.35 13.66
N LEU A 12 4.23 5.12 12.61
CA LEU A 12 3.36 6.31 12.73
C LEU A 12 1.98 5.94 13.27
N ALA A 13 1.36 4.88 12.74
CA ALA A 13 0.06 4.39 13.19
C ALA A 13 0.08 3.93 14.67
N LEU A 14 1.18 3.34 15.13
CA LEU A 14 1.35 2.95 16.54
C LEU A 14 1.40 4.18 17.45
N VAL A 15 2.18 5.19 17.08
CA VAL A 15 2.26 6.45 17.83
C VAL A 15 0.91 7.16 17.85
N MET A 16 0.24 7.26 16.69
CA MET A 16 -1.12 7.76 16.56
C MET A 16 -2.10 7.07 17.51
N PHE A 17 -2.06 5.74 17.54
CA PHE A 17 -2.93 4.93 18.38
C PHE A 17 -2.64 5.14 19.88
N ALA A 18 -1.37 5.25 20.26
CA ALA A 18 -0.96 5.51 21.65
C ALA A 18 -1.47 6.88 22.15
N PHE A 19 -1.30 7.94 21.34
CA PHE A 19 -1.83 9.27 21.66
C PHE A 19 -3.36 9.29 21.63
N SER A 20 -3.99 8.63 20.67
CA SER A 20 -5.47 8.47 20.62
C SER A 20 -6.01 7.85 21.90
N CYS A 21 -5.37 6.80 22.42
CA CYS A 21 -5.74 6.22 23.71
C CYS A 21 -5.56 7.22 24.87
N GLY A 22 -4.47 7.98 24.91
CA GLY A 22 -4.22 9.01 25.92
C GLY A 22 -5.29 10.11 25.92
N PHE A 23 -5.59 10.67 24.73
CA PHE A 23 -6.62 11.70 24.55
C PHE A 23 -8.02 11.18 24.87
N HIS A 24 -8.37 9.98 24.42
CA HIS A 24 -9.64 9.35 24.77
C HIS A 24 -9.79 9.22 26.27
N ARG A 25 -8.76 8.75 26.98
CA ARG A 25 -8.82 8.62 28.45
C ARG A 25 -8.98 9.97 29.15
N LEU A 26 -8.35 11.02 28.64
CA LEU A 26 -8.43 12.36 29.22
C LEU A 26 -9.78 13.05 28.95
N TYR A 27 -10.34 12.93 27.74
CA TYR A 27 -11.50 13.70 27.29
C TYR A 27 -12.81 12.91 27.21
N ARG A 28 -12.81 11.58 27.39
CA ARG A 28 -14.03 10.74 27.32
C ARG A 28 -15.16 11.25 28.21
N PHE A 29 -14.84 11.69 29.43
CA PHE A 29 -15.84 12.22 30.36
C PHE A 29 -16.56 13.43 29.75
N TYR A 30 -15.81 14.44 29.30
CA TYR A 30 -16.37 15.65 28.70
C TYR A 30 -17.13 15.37 27.40
N GLY A 31 -16.63 14.45 26.57
CA GLY A 31 -17.33 14.01 25.36
C GLY A 31 -18.67 13.34 25.66
N SER A 32 -18.74 12.50 26.70
CA SER A 32 -19.99 11.84 27.11
C SER A 32 -21.03 12.84 27.66
N VAL A 33 -20.58 13.81 28.45
CA VAL A 33 -21.44 14.89 28.98
C VAL A 33 -21.96 15.77 27.84
N HIS A 34 -21.09 16.12 26.89
CA HIS A 34 -21.48 16.89 25.71
C HIS A 34 -22.56 16.16 24.88
N GLY A 35 -22.38 14.85 24.64
CA GLY A 35 -23.36 14.04 23.92
C GLY A 35 -24.72 13.99 24.63
N TYR A 36 -24.73 13.77 25.94
CA TYR A 36 -25.97 13.74 26.74
C TYR A 36 -26.71 15.09 26.72
N MET A 37 -25.99 16.21 26.84
CA MET A 37 -26.58 17.55 26.83
C MET A 37 -27.19 17.91 25.48
N CYS A 38 -26.50 17.56 24.39
CA CYS A 38 -27.00 17.79 23.04
C CYS A 38 -28.24 16.96 22.73
N ASP A 39 -28.32 15.71 23.21
CA ASP A 39 -29.47 14.84 23.00
C ASP A 39 -30.69 15.24 23.86
N THR A 40 -30.45 15.66 25.10
CA THR A 40 -31.54 15.96 26.05
C THR A 40 -32.06 17.39 25.95
N TYR A 41 -31.18 18.37 25.75
CA TYR A 41 -31.51 19.80 25.83
C TYR A 41 -31.29 20.56 24.50
N GLY A 42 -30.69 19.92 23.49
CA GLY A 42 -30.36 20.57 22.21
C GLY A 42 -29.26 21.64 22.32
N GLU A 43 -28.65 21.81 23.50
CA GLU A 43 -27.56 22.74 23.76
C GLU A 43 -26.30 22.03 24.23
N SER A 44 -25.14 22.61 23.93
CA SER A 44 -23.85 22.06 24.31
C SER A 44 -23.41 22.51 25.71
N SER A 45 -22.69 21.64 26.43
CA SER A 45 -22.06 21.96 27.72
C SER A 45 -20.88 22.93 27.61
N LEU A 46 -20.38 23.17 26.39
CA LEU A 46 -19.16 23.91 26.09
C LEU A 46 -19.48 25.12 25.22
N LYS A 47 -18.83 26.26 25.50
CA LYS A 47 -19.09 27.51 24.76
C LYS A 47 -18.69 27.42 23.28
N ILE A 48 -17.63 26.68 22.96
CA ILE A 48 -16.98 26.68 21.64
C ILE A 48 -17.50 25.54 20.75
N VAL A 49 -17.82 24.39 21.32
CA VAL A 49 -18.29 23.21 20.58
C VAL A 49 -19.82 23.23 20.53
N SER A 50 -20.39 23.25 19.33
CA SER A 50 -21.85 23.16 19.09
C SER A 50 -22.32 21.72 18.88
N CYS A 51 -23.59 21.42 19.16
CA CYS A 51 -24.20 20.11 18.91
C CYS A 51 -24.25 19.67 17.43
N ALA A 52 -23.94 20.57 16.50
CA ALA A 52 -23.81 20.24 15.07
C ALA A 52 -22.61 19.33 14.76
N ARG A 53 -21.64 19.22 15.67
CA ARG A 53 -20.47 18.34 15.52
C ARG A 53 -20.23 17.55 16.80
N PRO A 54 -19.98 16.23 16.73
CA PRO A 54 -19.62 15.45 17.90
C PRO A 54 -18.26 15.90 18.46
N HIS A 55 -18.08 15.75 19.76
CA HIS A 55 -16.80 16.06 20.39
C HIS A 55 -15.72 15.11 19.84
N GLY A 56 -14.68 15.65 19.19
CA GLY A 56 -13.67 14.86 18.46
C GLY A 56 -12.92 13.84 19.32
N TYR A 57 -12.91 14.03 20.63
CA TYR A 57 -12.23 13.14 21.59
C TYR A 57 -13.14 12.17 22.38
N ALA A 58 -14.42 12.03 22.00
CA ALA A 58 -15.38 11.23 22.76
C ALA A 58 -15.21 9.71 22.60
N THR A 59 -14.81 9.25 21.41
CA THR A 59 -14.60 7.84 21.08
C THR A 59 -13.20 7.62 20.55
N LEU A 60 -12.65 6.41 20.71
CA LEU A 60 -11.30 6.10 20.23
C LEU A 60 -11.14 6.37 18.73
N LEU A 61 -12.13 5.98 17.91
CA LEU A 61 -12.05 6.19 16.47
C LEU A 61 -12.08 7.69 16.11
N ALA A 62 -12.97 8.47 16.74
CA ALA A 62 -13.03 9.92 16.54
C ALA A 62 -11.72 10.61 17.01
N THR A 63 -11.11 10.12 18.10
CA THR A 63 -9.83 10.65 18.58
C THR A 63 -8.70 10.35 17.58
N ALA A 64 -8.72 9.18 16.95
CA ALA A 64 -7.74 8.80 15.94
C ALA A 64 -7.92 9.63 14.66
N GLU A 65 -9.16 9.85 14.22
CA GLU A 65 -9.49 10.70 13.07
C GLU A 65 -9.11 12.17 13.31
N SER A 66 -9.44 12.73 14.48
CA SER A 66 -9.07 14.10 14.83
C SER A 66 -7.55 14.30 14.90
N LEU A 67 -6.80 13.35 15.47
CA LEU A 67 -5.34 13.39 15.45
C LEU A 67 -4.77 13.22 14.03
N PHE A 68 -5.43 12.42 13.17
CA PHE A 68 -5.00 12.21 11.78
C PHE A 68 -5.12 13.50 10.99
N TRP A 69 -6.26 14.20 11.09
CA TRP A 69 -6.43 15.51 10.46
C TRP A 69 -5.51 16.58 11.08
N ALA A 70 -5.20 16.46 12.37
CA ALA A 70 -4.22 17.32 13.02
C ALA A 70 -2.81 17.16 12.43
N LEU A 71 -2.42 15.98 11.93
CA LEU A 71 -1.13 15.78 11.25
C LEU A 71 -0.95 16.71 10.03
N PHE A 72 -2.05 17.02 9.34
CA PHE A 72 -2.07 17.93 8.19
C PHE A 72 -2.32 19.40 8.57
N GLY A 73 -2.35 19.72 9.86
CA GLY A 73 -2.65 21.07 10.35
C GLY A 73 -4.14 21.42 10.38
N MET A 74 -5.03 20.47 10.13
CA MET A 74 -6.49 20.65 10.21
C MET A 74 -7.06 20.27 11.60
N GLY A 75 -6.23 20.34 12.64
CA GLY A 75 -6.64 20.04 14.00
C GLY A 75 -7.30 21.24 14.70
N ASP A 76 -8.54 21.09 15.14
CA ASP A 76 -9.24 22.13 15.92
C ASP A 76 -8.71 22.16 17.37
N LEU A 77 -7.78 23.08 17.66
CA LEU A 77 -7.33 23.41 19.04
C LEU A 77 -8.50 23.80 19.95
N ASN A 78 -9.55 24.35 19.35
CA ASN A 78 -10.81 24.73 19.97
C ASN A 78 -11.52 23.56 20.67
N MET A 79 -11.32 22.31 20.20
CA MET A 79 -11.91 21.12 20.84
C MET A 79 -11.23 20.74 22.16
N LEU A 80 -10.06 21.31 22.47
CA LEU A 80 -9.35 21.07 23.73
C LEU A 80 -9.80 22.04 24.83
N GLU A 81 -10.46 23.14 24.48
CA GLU A 81 -10.88 24.18 25.42
C GLU A 81 -12.15 23.79 26.16
N LEU A 82 -12.04 23.63 27.48
CA LEU A 82 -13.11 23.12 28.33
C LEU A 82 -13.86 24.25 29.06
N THR A 83 -14.09 25.37 28.39
CA THR A 83 -14.82 26.50 29.00
C THR A 83 -16.32 26.15 29.09
N PRO A 84 -16.88 26.05 30.31
CA PRO A 84 -18.29 25.73 30.48
C PRO A 84 -19.16 26.88 29.95
N ARG A 85 -20.29 26.51 29.32
CA ARG A 85 -21.34 27.47 28.99
C ARG A 85 -22.19 27.71 30.24
N ALA A 86 -22.66 28.94 30.45
CA ALA A 86 -23.66 29.22 31.48
C ALA A 86 -24.97 28.54 31.05
N SER A 87 -25.23 27.35 31.58
CA SER A 87 -26.46 26.59 31.36
C SER A 87 -27.52 26.99 32.40
N PRO A 88 -28.82 26.86 32.08
CA PRO A 88 -29.90 27.15 33.03
C PRO A 88 -29.78 26.31 34.31
N GLU A 89 -30.29 26.84 35.42
CA GLU A 89 -30.23 26.24 36.75
C GLU A 89 -30.89 24.84 36.76
N GLY A 90 -30.20 23.84 37.32
CA GLY A 90 -30.72 22.48 37.52
C GLY A 90 -30.18 21.39 36.58
N VAL A 91 -29.23 21.71 35.70
CA VAL A 91 -28.62 20.75 34.75
C VAL A 91 -27.22 20.34 35.22
N LEU A 92 -26.70 19.18 34.79
CA LEU A 92 -25.37 18.66 35.14
C LEU A 92 -24.26 19.69 34.86
N HIS A 93 -23.85 20.43 35.89
CA HIS A 93 -22.79 21.42 35.80
C HIS A 93 -21.42 20.75 35.90
N ILE A 94 -20.53 21.11 34.96
CA ILE A 94 -19.09 20.89 35.16
C ILE A 94 -18.68 21.86 36.28
N MET A 95 -18.27 21.32 37.43
CA MET A 95 -17.86 22.11 38.60
C MET A 95 -16.59 22.91 38.29
N GLY A 96 -16.77 24.15 37.84
CA GLY A 96 -15.69 25.05 37.46
C GLY A 96 -14.99 24.68 36.14
N LYS A 97 -14.17 25.61 35.65
CA LYS A 97 -13.33 25.37 34.46
C LYS A 97 -12.21 24.39 34.85
N PRO A 98 -12.10 23.20 34.23
CA PRO A 98 -11.05 22.24 34.58
C PRO A 98 -9.73 22.66 33.91
N VAL A 99 -9.05 23.64 34.50
CA VAL A 99 -7.81 24.24 33.97
C VAL A 99 -6.71 23.19 33.81
N PHE A 100 -6.64 22.21 34.73
CA PHE A 100 -5.63 21.16 34.69
C PHE A 100 -5.77 20.26 33.44
N THR A 101 -6.99 19.78 33.15
CA THR A 101 -7.21 18.88 32.00
C THR A 101 -7.04 19.60 30.67
N GLU A 102 -7.47 20.86 30.56
CA GLU A 102 -7.23 21.69 29.37
C GLU A 102 -5.73 21.91 29.14
N THR A 103 -4.98 22.25 30.19
CA THR A 103 -3.54 22.50 30.07
C THR A 103 -2.80 21.22 29.69
N LEU A 104 -3.13 20.09 30.34
CA LEU A 104 -2.53 18.80 30.03
C LEU A 104 -2.85 18.35 28.59
N GLY A 105 -4.09 18.54 28.13
CA GLY A 105 -4.48 18.23 26.76
C GLY A 105 -3.72 19.07 25.73
N LYS A 106 -3.56 20.37 25.98
CA LYS A 106 -2.75 21.28 25.15
C LYS A 106 -1.28 20.82 25.09
N ILE A 107 -0.69 20.43 26.22
CA ILE A 107 0.69 19.91 26.27
C ILE A 107 0.82 18.59 25.48
N MET A 108 -0.11 17.64 25.68
CA MET A 108 -0.12 16.37 24.96
C MET A 108 -0.26 16.58 23.44
N PHE A 109 -1.02 17.59 23.02
CA PHE A 109 -1.23 17.93 21.61
C PHE A 109 0.03 18.50 20.96
N VAL A 110 0.73 19.38 21.67
CA VAL A 110 2.04 19.91 21.22
C VAL A 110 3.06 18.78 21.14
N MET A 111 3.15 17.92 22.16
CA MET A 111 4.06 16.77 22.16
C MET A 111 3.77 15.81 21.00
N TYR A 112 2.50 15.55 20.72
CA TYR A 112 2.08 14.77 19.56
C TYR A 112 2.60 15.38 18.25
N HIS A 113 2.45 16.70 18.04
CA HIS A 113 2.95 17.37 16.84
C HIS A 113 4.48 17.34 16.72
N VAL A 114 5.19 17.55 17.84
CA VAL A 114 6.66 17.47 17.84
C VAL A 114 7.11 16.07 17.41
N ILE A 115 6.53 15.01 17.99
CA ILE A 115 6.93 13.64 17.66
C ILE A 115 6.47 13.26 16.24
N ALA A 116 5.20 13.47 15.90
CA ALA A 116 4.63 13.00 14.63
C ALA A 116 5.09 13.82 13.42
N VAL A 117 5.15 15.15 13.55
CA VAL A 117 5.51 16.04 12.44
C VAL A 117 7.01 16.33 12.43
N LEU A 118 7.61 16.75 13.54
CA LEU A 118 9.02 17.18 13.50
C LEU A 118 10.01 16.01 13.52
N VAL A 119 9.72 14.94 14.26
CA VAL A 119 10.64 13.80 14.35
C VAL A 119 10.34 12.76 13.28
N LEU A 120 9.12 12.23 13.27
CA LEU A 120 8.77 11.12 12.38
C LEU A 120 8.78 11.52 10.90
N LEU A 121 8.20 12.67 10.52
CA LEU A 121 8.21 13.10 9.11
C LEU A 121 9.64 13.32 8.59
N ASN A 122 10.50 13.95 9.39
CA ASN A 122 11.91 14.16 9.01
C ASN A 122 12.68 12.83 8.89
N LEU A 123 12.38 11.85 9.75
CA LEU A 123 12.92 10.49 9.61
C LEU A 123 12.37 9.76 8.39
N LEU A 124 11.10 9.95 8.02
CA LEU A 124 10.53 9.39 6.79
C LEU A 124 11.29 9.90 5.57
N ILE A 125 11.52 11.22 5.49
CA ILE A 125 12.27 11.82 4.39
C ILE A 125 13.68 11.23 4.31
N ALA A 126 14.34 11.05 5.45
CA ALA A 126 15.69 10.46 5.50
C ALA A 126 15.70 9.00 4.98
N ILE A 127 14.78 8.15 5.45
CA ILE A 127 14.65 6.75 5.02
C ILE A 127 14.33 6.68 3.53
N MET A 128 13.41 7.52 3.07
CA MET A 128 13.01 7.59 1.67
C MET A 128 14.20 7.96 0.79
N SER A 129 14.95 8.99 1.16
CA SER A 129 16.15 9.42 0.43
C SER A 129 17.19 8.30 0.32
N ALA A 130 17.48 7.58 1.42
CA ALA A 130 18.41 6.46 1.39
C ALA A 130 17.90 5.30 0.52
N SER A 131 16.62 4.94 0.66
CA SER A 131 16.02 3.88 -0.15
C SER A 131 15.95 4.24 -1.65
N TYR A 132 15.79 5.52 -1.96
CA TYR A 132 15.76 6.03 -3.33
C TYR A 132 17.14 5.90 -3.97
N GLN A 133 18.22 6.25 -3.26
CA GLN A 133 19.59 6.10 -3.78
C GLN A 133 19.90 4.64 -4.16
N ILE A 134 19.56 3.68 -3.30
CA ILE A 134 19.74 2.24 -3.60
C ILE A 134 18.95 1.81 -4.84
N THR A 135 17.75 2.36 -5.02
CA THR A 135 16.90 2.08 -6.18
C THR A 135 17.48 2.70 -7.45
N GLU A 136 18.00 3.92 -7.34
CA GLU A 136 18.61 4.67 -8.44
C GLU A 136 19.85 3.95 -9.00
N ASP A 137 20.69 3.40 -8.11
CA ASP A 137 21.89 2.65 -8.50
C ASP A 137 21.57 1.41 -9.36
N ASN A 138 20.41 0.78 -9.14
CA ASN A 138 20.00 -0.45 -9.82
C ASN A 138 18.91 -0.26 -10.88
N LYS A 139 18.52 1.00 -11.16
CA LYS A 139 17.31 1.32 -11.96
C LYS A 139 17.30 0.68 -13.34
N GLU A 140 18.45 0.65 -14.03
CA GLU A 140 18.53 0.16 -15.40
C GLU A 140 18.35 -1.35 -15.47
N VAL A 141 18.92 -2.07 -14.51
CA VAL A 141 18.83 -3.52 -14.40
C VAL A 141 17.40 -3.93 -14.06
N GLU A 142 16.81 -3.30 -13.04
CA GLU A 142 15.43 -3.60 -12.61
C GLU A 142 14.40 -3.23 -13.69
N TRP A 143 14.56 -2.06 -14.34
CA TRP A 143 13.67 -1.65 -15.42
C TRP A 143 13.75 -2.59 -16.62
N THR A 144 14.97 -2.96 -17.02
CA THR A 144 15.17 -3.90 -18.14
C THR A 144 14.59 -5.27 -17.82
N TYR A 145 14.80 -5.77 -16.58
CA TYR A 145 14.24 -7.04 -16.14
C TYR A 145 12.70 -7.03 -16.19
N ARG A 146 12.06 -6.01 -15.62
CA ARG A 146 10.58 -5.89 -15.62
C ARG A 146 10.02 -5.78 -17.03
N ARG A 147 10.66 -4.96 -17.88
CA ARG A 147 10.28 -4.83 -19.28
C ARG A 147 10.36 -6.17 -20.02
N LEU A 148 11.43 -6.93 -19.83
CA LEU A 148 11.58 -8.25 -20.44
C LEU A 148 10.56 -9.25 -19.89
N GLN A 149 10.26 -9.19 -18.60
CA GLN A 149 9.24 -10.02 -17.97
C GLN A 149 7.86 -9.78 -18.62
N ASP A 150 7.48 -8.53 -18.83
CA ASP A 150 6.20 -8.17 -19.46
C ASP A 150 6.15 -8.60 -20.93
N VAL A 151 7.23 -8.40 -21.68
CA VAL A 151 7.34 -8.87 -23.08
C VAL A 151 7.22 -10.39 -23.15
N MET A 152 7.92 -11.10 -22.26
CA MET A 152 7.87 -12.57 -22.19
C MET A 152 6.49 -13.07 -21.77
N PHE A 153 5.82 -12.37 -20.85
CA PHE A 153 4.44 -12.66 -20.48
C PHE A 153 3.53 -12.50 -21.70
N HIS A 154 3.59 -11.36 -22.39
CA HIS A 154 2.76 -11.10 -23.57
C HIS A 154 2.99 -12.14 -24.67
N ARG A 155 4.24 -12.56 -24.87
CA ARG A 155 4.61 -13.61 -25.83
C ARG A 155 4.08 -15.00 -25.42
N ARG A 156 4.05 -15.33 -24.13
CA ARG A 156 3.56 -16.63 -23.63
C ARG A 156 2.04 -16.76 -23.67
N VAL A 157 1.29 -15.71 -23.30
CA VAL A 157 -0.18 -15.80 -23.26
C VAL A 157 -0.78 -15.87 -24.67
N GLY A 158 -0.05 -15.43 -25.70
CA GLY A 158 -0.50 -15.55 -27.10
C GLY A 158 -1.78 -14.74 -27.37
N LEU A 159 -2.07 -13.73 -26.54
CA LEU A 159 -3.18 -12.81 -26.73
C LEU A 159 -2.89 -11.95 -27.95
N THR A 160 -3.39 -12.38 -29.11
CA THR A 160 -3.23 -11.68 -30.37
C THR A 160 -4.07 -10.41 -30.45
N LEU A 161 -5.12 -10.29 -29.61
CA LEU A 161 -5.99 -9.12 -29.53
C LEU A 161 -6.05 -8.55 -28.10
N PRO A 162 -6.09 -7.21 -27.94
CA PRO A 162 -6.25 -6.58 -26.63
C PRO A 162 -7.65 -6.84 -26.05
N PRO A 163 -7.82 -6.85 -24.72
CA PRO A 163 -9.16 -6.82 -24.10
C PRO A 163 -9.92 -5.56 -24.58
N PRO A 164 -11.22 -5.63 -24.93
CA PRO A 164 -12.16 -6.75 -24.81
C PRO A 164 -12.23 -7.71 -26.03
N TYR A 165 -11.50 -7.44 -27.11
CA TYR A 165 -11.61 -8.16 -28.39
C TYR A 165 -11.21 -9.64 -28.35
N ASN A 166 -10.60 -10.07 -27.25
CA ASN A 166 -10.32 -11.48 -26.95
C ASN A 166 -11.60 -12.36 -26.97
N LEU A 167 -12.77 -11.78 -26.69
CA LEU A 167 -14.07 -12.47 -26.75
C LEU A 167 -14.46 -12.89 -28.18
N LEU A 168 -14.05 -12.14 -29.21
CA LEU A 168 -14.36 -12.48 -30.61
C LEU A 168 -13.61 -13.74 -31.06
N VAL A 169 -12.37 -13.91 -30.61
CA VAL A 169 -11.58 -15.13 -30.87
C VAL A 169 -12.25 -16.34 -30.23
N LEU A 170 -12.74 -16.20 -28.99
CA LEU A 170 -13.47 -17.25 -28.28
C LEU A 170 -14.76 -17.66 -29.02
N VAL A 171 -15.56 -16.69 -29.48
CA VAL A 171 -16.79 -16.97 -30.24
C VAL A 171 -16.49 -17.68 -31.57
N LYS A 172 -15.43 -17.26 -32.28
CA LYS A 172 -14.98 -17.92 -33.51
C LYS A 172 -14.56 -19.37 -33.27
N ASP A 173 -13.83 -19.63 -32.19
CA ASP A 173 -13.32 -20.96 -31.90
C ASP A 173 -14.43 -21.92 -31.45
N VAL A 174 -15.41 -21.45 -30.68
CA VAL A 174 -16.60 -22.22 -30.27
C VAL A 174 -17.47 -22.58 -31.47
N THR A 175 -17.75 -21.62 -32.37
CA THR A 175 -18.56 -21.87 -33.58
C THR A 175 -17.85 -22.82 -34.55
N GLY A 176 -16.55 -22.65 -34.76
CA GLY A 176 -15.73 -23.56 -35.57
C GLY A 176 -15.58 -24.96 -34.95
N TRP A 177 -15.54 -25.09 -33.62
CA TRP A 177 -15.57 -26.39 -32.94
C TRP A 177 -16.92 -27.09 -33.11
N ALA A 178 -18.02 -26.37 -32.93
CA ALA A 178 -19.37 -26.92 -33.12
C ALA A 178 -19.59 -27.41 -34.56
N TRP A 179 -19.13 -26.65 -35.56
CA TRP A 179 -19.20 -27.03 -36.97
C TRP A 179 -18.36 -28.29 -37.28
N ARG A 180 -17.14 -28.38 -36.74
CA ARG A 180 -16.28 -29.56 -36.92
C ARG A 180 -16.85 -30.82 -36.29
N ARG A 181 -17.59 -30.69 -35.18
CA ARG A 181 -18.24 -31.83 -34.51
C ARG A 181 -19.48 -32.32 -35.24
N ALA A 182 -20.13 -31.46 -36.04
CA ALA A 182 -21.29 -31.81 -36.87
C ALA A 182 -20.92 -32.47 -38.21
N SER A 183 -19.67 -32.32 -38.68
CA SER A 183 -19.18 -32.89 -39.94
C SER A 183 -18.51 -34.27 -39.74
N PRO A 184 -19.04 -35.39 -40.29
CA PRO A 184 -18.43 -36.72 -40.16
C PRO A 184 -17.15 -36.94 -40.99
N TRP A 185 -16.78 -36.01 -41.87
CA TRP A 185 -15.79 -36.23 -42.94
C TRP A 185 -14.32 -35.95 -42.55
N GLN A 186 -14.04 -35.45 -41.34
CA GLN A 186 -12.69 -35.02 -40.94
C GLN A 186 -11.92 -35.99 -40.02
N ARG A 187 -12.51 -37.12 -39.64
CA ARG A 187 -11.91 -38.13 -38.75
C ARG A 187 -10.74 -38.94 -39.35
N ARG A 188 -10.36 -38.69 -40.61
CA ARG A 188 -9.31 -39.45 -41.33
C ARG A 188 -7.94 -38.77 -41.40
N ARG A 189 -7.71 -37.63 -40.73
CA ARG A 189 -6.48 -36.83 -40.89
C ARG A 189 -5.40 -37.04 -39.81
N ASP A 190 -5.65 -37.87 -38.80
CA ASP A 190 -4.71 -38.06 -37.67
C ASP A 190 -3.61 -39.11 -37.90
N VAL A 191 -3.61 -39.83 -39.03
CA VAL A 191 -2.65 -40.91 -39.30
C VAL A 191 -1.28 -40.39 -39.81
N GLY A 192 -1.14 -39.08 -40.05
CA GLY A 192 0.10 -38.45 -40.52
C GLY A 192 1.07 -37.97 -39.43
N SER A 193 0.74 -38.12 -38.15
CA SER A 193 1.49 -37.49 -37.04
C SER A 193 2.82 -38.18 -36.67
N HIS A 194 3.02 -39.44 -37.06
CA HIS A 194 4.16 -40.24 -36.60
C HIS A 194 5.50 -39.85 -37.25
N GLY A 195 5.48 -39.21 -38.43
CA GLY A 195 6.67 -38.69 -39.09
C GLY A 195 7.20 -37.38 -38.51
N ASN A 196 6.36 -36.62 -37.81
CA ASN A 196 6.75 -35.36 -37.17
C ASN A 196 7.46 -35.60 -35.84
N GLU A 197 7.13 -36.65 -35.10
CA GLU A 197 7.75 -36.95 -33.79
C GLU A 197 9.23 -37.34 -33.90
N GLU A 198 9.60 -38.16 -34.90
CA GLU A 198 11.01 -38.52 -35.10
C GLU A 198 11.87 -37.32 -35.52
N GLU A 199 11.31 -36.42 -36.35
CA GLU A 199 12.00 -35.21 -36.78
C GLU A 199 12.09 -34.19 -35.63
N GLU A 200 11.03 -34.01 -34.84
CA GLU A 200 11.05 -33.19 -33.63
C GLU A 200 12.07 -33.71 -32.60
N ALA A 201 12.18 -35.03 -32.42
CA ALA A 201 13.19 -35.64 -31.56
C ALA A 201 14.63 -35.41 -32.07
N ARG A 202 14.85 -35.46 -33.39
CA ARG A 202 16.16 -35.13 -33.99
C ARG A 202 16.51 -33.65 -33.82
N ILE A 203 15.54 -32.75 -34.01
CA ILE A 203 15.70 -31.31 -33.79
C ILE A 203 16.00 -31.01 -32.32
N ALA A 204 15.29 -31.66 -31.39
CA ALA A 204 15.54 -31.53 -29.97
C ALA A 204 16.96 -31.98 -29.61
N LYS A 205 17.40 -33.14 -30.11
CA LYS A 205 18.75 -33.67 -29.87
C LYS A 205 19.85 -32.75 -30.41
N THR A 206 19.71 -32.27 -31.64
CA THR A 206 20.68 -31.31 -32.24
C THR A 206 20.69 -29.97 -31.50
N SER A 207 19.54 -29.49 -31.02
CA SER A 207 19.45 -28.28 -30.19
C SER A 207 20.17 -28.46 -28.83
N GLU A 208 20.10 -29.65 -28.25
CA GLU A 208 20.77 -29.96 -26.99
C GLU A 208 22.30 -30.04 -27.17
N GLU A 209 22.77 -30.68 -28.25
CA GLU A 209 24.19 -30.76 -28.59
C GLU A 209 24.79 -29.36 -28.88
N THR A 210 24.07 -28.52 -29.63
CA THR A 210 24.48 -27.13 -29.87
C THR A 210 24.46 -26.30 -28.60
N TYR A 211 23.46 -26.46 -27.72
CA TYR A 211 23.43 -25.82 -26.41
C TYR A 211 24.65 -26.19 -25.56
N LYS A 212 24.96 -27.49 -25.44
CA LYS A 212 26.14 -27.98 -24.68
C LYS A 212 27.43 -27.37 -25.22
N MET A 213 27.61 -27.35 -26.53
CA MET A 213 28.78 -26.73 -27.19
C MET A 213 28.89 -25.23 -26.87
N VAL A 214 27.79 -24.49 -26.94
CA VAL A 214 27.77 -23.04 -26.65
C VAL A 214 28.09 -22.77 -25.19
N VAL A 215 27.49 -23.51 -24.26
CA VAL A 215 27.73 -23.38 -22.82
C VAL A 215 29.19 -23.67 -22.49
N GLU A 216 29.79 -24.71 -23.06
CA GLU A 216 31.19 -25.04 -22.83
C GLU A 216 32.13 -23.93 -23.32
N ARG A 217 31.86 -23.37 -24.51
CA ARG A 217 32.63 -22.23 -25.06
C ARG A 217 32.48 -20.98 -24.19
N LEU A 218 31.27 -20.71 -23.70
CA LEU A 218 31.02 -19.58 -22.80
C LEU A 218 31.74 -19.76 -21.46
N ALA A 219 31.70 -20.96 -20.88
CA ALA A 219 32.39 -21.28 -19.63
C ALA A 219 33.90 -21.10 -19.76
N LYS A 220 34.51 -21.63 -20.83
CA LYS A 220 35.93 -21.44 -21.15
C LYS A 220 36.27 -19.96 -21.28
N ARG A 221 35.45 -19.19 -22.01
CA ARG A 221 35.67 -17.73 -22.19
C ARG A 221 35.56 -16.97 -20.87
N TYR A 222 34.62 -17.34 -20.02
CA TYR A 222 34.43 -16.74 -18.71
C TYR A 222 35.61 -16.98 -17.78
N ILE A 223 36.06 -18.24 -17.65
CA ILE A 223 37.21 -18.62 -16.82
C ILE A 223 38.46 -17.88 -17.26
N LEU A 224 38.79 -17.91 -18.56
CA LEU A 224 39.94 -17.21 -19.12
C LEU A 224 39.90 -15.69 -18.87
N ARG A 225 38.71 -15.09 -18.92
CA ARG A 225 38.54 -13.66 -18.64
C ARG A 225 38.73 -13.35 -17.17
N ARG A 226 38.25 -14.23 -16.28
CA ARG A 226 38.41 -14.11 -14.83
C ARG A 226 39.88 -14.25 -14.40
N GLU A 227 40.59 -15.24 -14.94
CA GLU A 227 42.03 -15.46 -14.66
C GLU A 227 42.89 -14.27 -15.12
N ARG A 228 42.58 -13.68 -16.27
CA ARG A 228 43.27 -12.46 -16.73
C ARG A 228 42.99 -11.26 -15.83
N ALA A 229 41.75 -11.11 -15.33
CA ALA A 229 41.41 -10.04 -14.41
C ALA A 229 42.15 -10.19 -13.07
N THR A 230 42.35 -11.42 -12.58
CA THR A 230 43.11 -11.67 -11.34
C THR A 230 44.62 -11.52 -11.52
N ASN A 231 45.16 -11.89 -12.68
CA ASN A 231 46.61 -11.78 -12.95
C ASN A 231 47.04 -10.37 -13.38
N GLY A 232 46.12 -9.53 -13.85
CA GLY A 232 46.40 -8.13 -14.25
C GLY A 232 46.34 -7.10 -13.11
N THR A 233 46.01 -7.53 -11.88
CA THR A 233 45.96 -6.68 -10.67
C THR A 233 47.13 -6.91 -9.71
N GLY A 234 48.21 -7.57 -10.18
CA GLY A 234 49.45 -7.79 -9.43
C GLY A 234 50.58 -6.89 -9.91
#